data_AF-A0A2G8JQH8-F1
#
_entry.id   AF-A0A2G8JQH8-F1
#
_cell.length_a   1.000
_cell.length_b   1.000
_cell.length_c   1.000
_cell.angle_alpha   90.00
_cell.angle_beta   90.00
_cell.angle_gamma   90.00
#
_symmetry.space_group_name_H-M   'P 1'
#
loop_
_entity.id
_entity.type
_entity.pdbx_description
1 polymer ?
#
loop_
_entity_poly.entity_id
_entity_poly.type
_entity_poly.pdbx_seq_one_letter_code
_entity_poly.pdbx_strand_id
1 'polypeptide(L)'
;MDYTSLVTPIRRYLKIHSPMNLSCTDLGLNLVIWKWSPESDAFETLYVSIFQNSNHTKISNMEYKLEDEGSLSLQNTLVEHEGLYACVYDNGVSGGSVLYDVLVMVDPTPVFPVIDGCNHQQYCVLEKQPQDVLTCSVLGIRPKVVLEWRAFREETAIDFTQHQFTVTQMGALYDISLTVKFDFTLTTQNKVTVECSAVGENAELFSLSTKIDLLFPNARKMKRMKPGDTENEGIPMMENTNGKAERFIEHLKAKYEIFYDSVQPIPYIKDRMYCVDKVFVEGGIEYMTGISGGQAQWDKLSSYQELVKENCLKTKRQILEGEPGYGKSTLTLQLLYDWCKSHSKTSSRGVDVIIYLRLRQLRGVESIFSAIRQFILPRDSDISEEDIKEILNHMSSVLVLLDGFDEYPDQESTETDIYHIMKKDMFQGFNVILTTRPSCVPTDFAPHSDRVTAYRVR
;
A
#
# COMPACT_ATOMS: atom_id res chain seq x y z
N MET A 1 33.02 14.09 37.17
CA MET A 1 32.13 13.07 37.75
C MET A 1 31.77 12.15 36.59
N ASP A 2 32.01 10.86 36.72
CA ASP A 2 31.53 9.89 35.75
C ASP A 2 30.04 9.64 36.02
N TYR A 3 29.18 10.39 35.33
CA TYR A 3 27.73 10.30 35.52
C TYR A 3 27.18 8.92 35.13
N THR A 4 27.84 8.22 34.20
CA THR A 4 27.42 6.90 33.70
C THR A 4 27.58 5.79 34.73
N SER A 5 28.43 5.99 35.74
CA SER A 5 28.57 5.08 36.88
C SER A 5 27.41 5.15 37.88
N LEU A 6 26.55 6.18 37.80
CA LEU A 6 25.50 6.46 38.79
C LEU A 6 24.08 6.23 38.27
N VAL A 7 23.84 6.44 36.97
CA VAL A 7 22.50 6.35 36.35
C VAL A 7 22.62 5.79 34.93
N THR A 8 21.72 4.90 34.53
CA THR A 8 21.64 4.39 33.15
C THR A 8 21.01 5.46 32.23
N PRO A 9 21.68 5.88 31.15
CA PRO A 9 21.13 6.90 30.24
C PRO A 9 19.84 6.44 29.54
N ILE A 10 18.88 7.35 29.41
CA ILE A 10 17.67 7.17 28.63
C ILE A 10 17.99 7.50 27.17
N ARG A 11 17.99 6.48 26.30
CA ARG A 11 18.27 6.68 24.88
C ARG A 11 17.11 7.41 24.20
N ARG A 12 17.41 8.49 23.48
CA ARG A 12 16.45 9.34 22.77
C ARG A 12 16.88 9.50 21.32
N TYR A 13 16.02 9.03 20.42
CA TYR A 13 16.21 9.19 18.99
C TYR A 13 15.41 10.40 18.48
N LEU A 14 16.07 11.32 17.82
CA LEU A 14 15.46 12.54 17.28
C LEU A 14 15.74 12.65 15.78
N LYS A 15 14.78 13.14 15.00
CA LYS A 15 15.03 13.41 13.58
C LYS A 15 15.84 14.70 13.44
N ILE A 16 16.75 14.74 12.47
CA ILE A 16 17.41 16.00 12.11
C ILE A 16 16.36 17.06 11.78
N HIS A 17 16.61 18.30 12.16
CA HIS A 17 15.69 19.44 12.03
C HIS A 17 14.38 19.36 12.82
N SER A 18 14.28 18.43 13.78
CA SER A 18 13.17 18.38 14.73
C SER A 18 13.50 19.09 16.04
N PRO A 19 12.48 19.57 16.80
CA PRO A 19 12.69 20.11 18.13
C PRO A 19 13.01 19.00 19.15
N MET A 20 13.96 19.27 20.04
CA MET A 20 14.29 18.45 21.19
C MET A 20 13.69 19.07 22.46
N ASN A 21 13.13 18.23 23.32
CA ASN A 21 12.74 18.60 24.68
C ASN A 21 13.18 17.49 25.65
N LEU A 22 14.09 17.82 26.56
CA LEU A 22 14.57 16.93 27.60
C LEU A 22 14.02 17.40 28.95
N SER A 23 13.13 16.61 29.52
CA SER A 23 12.51 16.92 30.81
C SER A 23 13.49 16.69 31.96
N CYS A 24 13.52 17.63 32.89
CA CYS A 24 14.21 17.45 34.17
C CYS A 24 13.25 17.81 35.30
N THR A 25 12.66 16.78 35.91
CA THR A 25 11.55 16.95 36.85
C THR A 25 12.00 16.97 38.30
N ASP A 26 11.76 18.09 38.96
CA ASP A 26 11.04 18.09 40.24
C ASP A 26 10.32 19.44 40.41
N LEU A 27 9.08 19.48 40.89
CA LEU A 27 8.20 20.66 40.86
C LEU A 27 8.53 21.74 41.94
N GLY A 28 9.78 21.77 42.41
CA GLY A 28 10.25 22.65 43.50
C GLY A 28 11.74 23.00 43.43
N LEU A 29 12.30 23.14 42.22
CA LEU A 29 13.74 23.27 41.99
C LEU A 29 14.33 24.51 42.68
N ASN A 30 15.38 24.32 43.49
CA ASN A 30 16.24 25.39 43.97
C ASN A 30 17.48 25.54 43.06
N LEU A 31 17.93 24.44 42.45
CA LEU A 31 19.07 24.37 41.55
C LEU A 31 18.80 23.38 40.41
N VAL A 32 19.10 23.79 39.18
CA VAL A 32 19.13 22.94 37.97
C VAL A 32 20.43 23.18 37.23
N ILE A 33 21.11 22.10 36.87
CA ILE A 33 22.34 22.14 36.08
C ILE A 33 22.17 21.20 34.89
N TRP A 34 22.28 21.75 33.69
CA TRP A 34 22.37 20.97 32.46
C TRP A 34 23.81 20.94 31.98
N LYS A 35 24.28 19.74 31.67
CA LYS A 35 25.57 19.49 31.06
C LYS A 35 25.41 18.63 29.82
N TRP A 36 26.29 18.82 28.85
CA TRP A 36 26.34 18.03 27.62
C TRP A 36 27.77 17.57 27.36
N SER A 37 27.93 16.35 26.83
CA SER A 37 29.20 15.83 26.39
C SER A 37 29.05 15.02 25.10
N PRO A 38 29.86 15.29 24.05
CA PRO A 38 29.82 14.50 22.82
C PRO A 38 30.43 13.10 22.98
N GLU A 39 31.42 12.93 23.87
CA GLU A 39 32.22 11.69 24.01
C GLU A 39 32.27 11.16 25.45
N SER A 40 31.29 11.50 26.29
CA SER A 40 31.11 11.03 27.69
C SER A 40 32.17 11.44 28.73
N ASP A 41 33.34 11.95 28.31
CA ASP A 41 34.46 12.25 29.24
C ASP A 41 34.66 13.75 29.55
N ALA A 42 34.07 14.64 28.74
CA ALA A 42 34.21 16.09 28.87
C ALA A 42 32.85 16.77 28.82
N PHE A 43 32.25 17.04 29.99
CA PHE A 43 30.96 17.70 30.11
C PHE A 43 31.10 19.22 30.08
N GLU A 44 30.55 19.86 29.05
CA GLU A 44 30.32 21.30 29.01
C GLU A 44 29.05 21.64 29.80
N THR A 45 29.08 22.77 30.53
CA THR A 45 27.91 23.24 31.26
C THR A 45 27.07 24.13 30.35
N LEU A 46 25.89 23.65 29.96
CA LEU A 46 24.97 24.39 29.10
C LEU A 46 24.19 25.44 29.89
N TYR A 47 23.68 25.04 31.06
CA TYR A 47 22.91 25.90 31.94
C TYR A 47 23.18 25.61 33.40
N VAL A 48 23.23 26.68 34.19
CA VAL A 48 23.09 26.65 35.64
C VAL A 48 21.95 27.62 35.96
N SER A 49 20.94 27.15 36.67
CA SER A 49 19.84 27.98 37.15
C SER A 49 19.67 27.75 38.64
N ILE A 50 19.81 28.83 39.41
CA ILE A 50 19.43 28.85 40.82
C ILE A 50 18.12 29.63 40.90
N PHE A 51 17.07 28.98 41.39
CA PHE A 51 15.77 29.60 41.57
C PHE A 51 15.76 30.29 42.95
N GLN A 52 16.34 31.49 43.02
CA GLN A 52 16.14 32.40 44.15
C GLN A 52 15.08 33.43 43.79
N ASN A 53 14.27 33.84 44.78
CA ASN A 53 13.09 34.73 44.68
C ASN A 53 13.28 36.11 43.99
N SER A 54 14.41 36.39 43.33
CA SER A 54 14.55 37.60 42.50
C SER A 54 15.75 37.65 41.55
N ASN A 55 16.66 36.65 41.47
CA ASN A 55 17.78 36.70 40.54
C ASN A 55 18.26 35.30 40.11
N HIS A 56 18.08 34.97 38.83
CA HIS A 56 18.70 33.81 38.21
C HIS A 56 20.12 34.17 37.76
N THR A 57 21.14 33.50 38.29
CA THR A 57 22.47 33.53 37.68
C THR A 57 22.45 32.56 36.49
N LYS A 58 22.10 33.05 35.30
CA LYS A 58 22.06 32.25 34.08
C LYS A 58 23.42 32.31 33.39
N ILE A 59 24.14 31.18 33.38
CA ILE A 59 25.12 30.92 32.33
C ILE A 59 24.28 30.33 31.19
N SER A 60 24.06 31.12 30.13
CA SER A 60 23.19 30.73 29.03
C SER A 60 24.00 30.38 27.80
N ASN A 61 23.71 29.23 27.20
CA ASN A 61 24.08 28.93 25.83
C ASN A 61 23.03 29.57 24.89
N MET A 62 23.46 30.28 23.84
CA MET A 62 22.54 30.98 22.92
C MET A 62 21.65 30.03 22.09
N GLU A 63 22.06 28.78 21.93
CA GLU A 63 21.38 27.82 21.07
C GLU A 63 20.26 27.04 21.78
N TYR A 64 20.47 26.73 23.06
CA TYR A 64 19.54 25.96 23.87
C TYR A 64 18.66 26.90 24.69
N LYS A 65 17.40 26.52 24.95
CA LYS A 65 16.48 27.27 25.81
C LYS A 65 16.15 26.46 27.06
N LEU A 66 16.25 27.10 28.22
CA LEU A 66 15.77 26.54 29.49
C LEU A 66 14.33 26.99 29.72
N GLU A 67 13.41 26.04 29.83
CA GLU A 67 11.99 26.30 30.14
C GLU A 67 11.80 26.57 31.64
N ASP A 68 10.70 27.24 32.01
CA ASP A 68 10.43 27.66 33.40
C ASP A 68 10.31 26.48 34.37
N GLU A 69 9.98 25.30 33.84
CA GLU A 69 9.90 24.02 34.55
C GLU A 69 11.26 23.31 34.73
N GLY A 70 12.35 23.83 34.17
CA GLY A 70 13.70 23.24 34.24
C GLY A 70 14.08 22.31 33.08
N SER A 71 13.15 22.06 32.15
CA SER A 71 13.39 21.28 30.92
C SER A 71 14.31 22.03 29.95
N LEU A 72 15.15 21.28 29.22
CA LEU A 72 16.03 21.81 28.17
C LEU A 72 15.36 21.62 26.81
N SER A 73 15.19 22.71 26.07
CA SER A 73 14.62 22.71 24.73
C SER A 73 15.62 23.20 23.68
N LEU A 74 15.55 22.63 22.49
CA LEU A 74 16.30 23.04 21.30
C LEU A 74 15.35 22.98 20.10
N GLN A 75 15.27 24.04 19.32
CA GLN A 75 14.29 24.12 18.22
C GLN A 75 14.69 23.30 17.00
N ASN A 76 15.98 23.24 16.69
CA ASN A 76 16.50 22.65 15.46
C ASN A 76 17.66 21.69 15.79
N THR A 77 17.37 20.40 15.85
CA THR A 77 18.38 19.38 16.16
C THR A 77 19.28 19.09 14.96
N LEU A 78 20.60 19.01 15.19
CA LEU A 78 21.65 18.77 14.21
C LEU A 78 22.54 17.64 14.73
N VAL A 79 23.35 17.03 13.86
CA VAL A 79 24.22 15.89 14.23
C VAL A 79 25.22 16.27 15.33
N GLU A 80 25.66 17.53 15.38
CA GLU A 80 26.57 18.04 16.41
C GLU A 80 25.94 18.11 17.81
N HIS A 81 24.62 18.04 17.91
CA HIS A 81 23.89 18.01 19.18
C HIS A 81 23.78 16.60 19.77
N GLU A 82 24.34 15.57 19.12
CA GLU A 82 24.42 14.23 19.68
C GLU A 82 25.31 14.19 20.92
N GLY A 83 25.04 13.23 21.81
CA GLY A 83 25.85 12.98 22.99
C GLY A 83 25.02 12.82 24.26
N LEU A 84 25.74 12.79 25.38
CA LEU A 84 25.16 12.61 26.70
C LEU A 84 24.76 13.94 27.31
N TYR A 85 23.47 14.07 27.64
CA TYR A 85 22.92 15.19 28.39
C TYR A 85 22.66 14.76 29.82
N ALA A 86 23.29 15.45 30.77
CA ALA A 86 23.09 15.25 32.19
C ALA A 86 22.30 16.43 32.77
N CYS A 87 21.12 16.15 33.31
CA CYS A 87 20.47 17.07 34.23
C CYS A 87 20.78 16.67 35.66
N VAL A 88 21.22 17.63 36.48
CA VAL A 88 21.33 17.50 37.93
C VAL A 88 20.41 18.53 38.55
N TYR A 89 19.53 18.08 39.42
CA TYR A 89 18.56 18.94 40.08
C TYR A 89 18.55 18.73 41.58
N ASP A 90 18.30 19.80 42.32
CA ASP A 90 18.23 19.79 43.79
C ASP A 90 17.19 20.82 44.27
N ASN A 91 16.26 20.37 45.11
CA ASN A 91 15.21 21.20 45.71
C ASN A 91 15.48 21.53 47.20
N GLY A 92 16.66 21.18 47.73
CA GLY A 92 17.03 21.35 49.14
C GLY A 92 16.50 20.29 50.11
N VAL A 93 15.65 19.37 49.65
CA VAL A 93 15.10 18.23 50.40
C VAL A 93 15.48 16.90 49.74
N SER A 94 15.43 16.84 48.42
CA SER A 94 15.78 15.73 47.55
C SER A 94 16.50 16.24 46.30
N GLY A 95 17.59 15.58 45.95
CA GLY A 95 18.31 15.80 44.70
C GLY A 95 18.24 14.57 43.81
N GLY A 96 18.46 14.76 42.52
CA GLY A 96 18.50 13.69 41.54
C GLY A 96 19.30 14.06 40.30
N SER A 97 19.55 13.06 39.48
CA SER A 97 20.16 13.25 38.17
C SER A 97 19.48 12.39 37.12
N VAL A 98 19.26 12.95 35.94
CA VAL A 98 18.75 12.23 34.77
C VAL A 98 19.78 12.33 33.66
N LEU A 99 20.03 11.21 33.00
CA LEU A 99 20.92 11.14 31.83
C LEU A 99 20.10 10.81 30.60
N TYR A 100 20.34 11.54 29.51
CA TYR A 100 19.79 11.26 28.19
C TYR A 100 20.94 10.99 27.22
N ASP A 101 20.85 9.90 26.47
CA ASP A 101 21.75 9.58 25.35
C ASP A 101 21.02 9.95 24.07
N VAL A 102 21.36 11.12 23.51
CA VAL A 102 20.67 11.70 22.36
C VAL A 102 21.37 11.30 21.07
N LEU A 103 20.63 10.64 20.19
CA LEU A 103 21.06 10.18 18.87
C LEU A 103 20.22 10.84 17.78
N VAL A 104 20.86 11.36 16.75
CA VAL A 104 20.19 12.07 15.65
C VAL A 104 20.08 11.16 14.44
N MET A 105 18.85 11.03 13.96
CA MET A 105 18.49 10.18 12.84
C MET A 105 18.25 11.00 11.58
N VAL A 106 18.67 10.43 10.46
CA VAL A 106 18.42 10.94 9.12
C VAL A 106 17.78 9.82 8.31
N ASP A 107 16.55 10.08 7.84
CA ASP A 107 15.84 9.17 6.95
C ASP A 107 16.57 9.10 5.59
N PRO A 108 16.67 7.92 4.97
CA PRO A 108 17.29 7.79 3.66
C PRO A 108 16.48 8.52 2.59
N THR A 109 17.16 8.87 1.50
CA THR A 109 16.52 9.42 0.30
C THR A 109 16.81 8.52 -0.91
N PRO A 110 15.80 7.82 -1.46
CA PRO A 110 14.39 7.78 -1.04
C PRO A 110 14.15 7.02 0.28
N VAL A 111 12.96 7.19 0.87
CA VAL A 111 12.53 6.57 2.16
C VAL A 111 12.26 5.06 2.08
N PHE A 112 12.90 4.37 1.15
CA PHE A 112 12.80 2.93 0.93
C PHE A 112 14.08 2.40 0.25
N PRO A 113 14.43 1.12 0.42
CA PRO A 113 15.55 0.52 -0.27
C PRO A 113 15.41 0.55 -1.81
N VAL A 114 16.42 1.07 -2.49
CA VAL A 114 16.51 1.13 -3.95
C VAL A 114 17.08 -0.19 -4.45
N ILE A 115 16.43 -0.79 -5.44
CA ILE A 115 16.84 -2.06 -6.03
C ILE A 115 17.30 -1.80 -7.44
N ASP A 116 18.45 -2.37 -7.79
CA ASP A 116 19.03 -2.20 -9.11
C ASP A 116 18.15 -2.83 -10.21
N GLY A 117 17.93 -2.08 -11.29
CA GLY A 117 17.01 -2.45 -12.38
C GLY A 117 15.52 -2.13 -12.14
N CYS A 118 15.14 -1.60 -10.96
CA CYS A 118 13.76 -1.21 -10.68
C CYS A 118 13.47 0.27 -11.00
N ASN A 119 12.27 0.55 -11.52
CA ASN A 119 11.67 1.88 -11.50
C ASN A 119 10.69 1.99 -10.32
N HIS A 120 11.08 2.69 -9.25
CA HIS A 120 10.32 2.81 -8.00
C HIS A 120 9.07 3.71 -8.08
N GLN A 121 8.70 4.20 -9.26
CA GLN A 121 7.41 4.86 -9.49
C GLN A 121 6.26 3.87 -9.73
N GLN A 122 6.59 2.59 -9.99
CA GLN A 122 5.64 1.50 -10.23
C GLN A 122 6.04 0.27 -9.41
N TYR A 123 5.16 -0.74 -9.36
CA TYR A 123 5.50 -2.02 -8.77
C TYR A 123 6.62 -2.69 -9.59
N CYS A 124 7.74 -3.05 -8.94
CA CYS A 124 8.91 -3.56 -9.64
C CYS A 124 8.85 -5.07 -9.90
N VAL A 125 9.09 -5.43 -11.16
CA VAL A 125 9.22 -6.81 -11.64
C VAL A 125 10.51 -6.91 -12.45
N LEU A 126 11.41 -7.81 -12.07
CA LEU A 126 12.69 -8.03 -12.73
C LEU A 126 12.72 -9.39 -13.42
N GLU A 127 13.07 -9.40 -14.70
CA GLU A 127 13.38 -10.63 -15.42
C GLU A 127 14.85 -11.02 -15.17
N LYS A 128 15.07 -12.21 -14.60
CA LYS A 128 16.39 -12.69 -14.19
C LYS A 128 16.63 -14.12 -14.64
N GLN A 129 17.90 -14.49 -14.76
CA GLN A 129 18.27 -15.90 -14.98
C GLN A 129 18.12 -16.71 -13.69
N PRO A 130 17.96 -18.05 -13.75
CA PRO A 130 17.84 -18.89 -12.55
C PRO A 130 19.02 -18.77 -11.57
N GLN A 131 20.18 -18.35 -12.07
CA GLN A 131 21.34 -17.96 -11.26
C GLN A 131 21.75 -16.56 -11.71
N ASP A 132 21.56 -15.57 -10.84
CA ASP A 132 21.82 -14.17 -11.13
C ASP A 132 22.15 -13.41 -9.84
N VAL A 133 22.32 -12.10 -9.95
CA VAL A 133 22.64 -11.20 -8.84
C VAL A 133 21.51 -10.22 -8.57
N LEU A 134 21.34 -9.87 -7.31
CA LEU A 134 20.45 -8.81 -6.85
C LEU A 134 21.25 -7.81 -6.01
N THR A 135 20.99 -6.53 -6.23
CA THR A 135 21.60 -5.45 -5.47
C THR A 135 20.50 -4.58 -4.88
N CYS A 136 20.62 -4.33 -3.57
CA CYS A 136 19.75 -3.44 -2.81
C CYS A 136 20.59 -2.38 -2.12
N SER A 137 20.14 -1.13 -2.15
CA SER A 137 20.88 0.02 -1.64
C SER A 137 19.99 0.96 -0.83
N VAL A 138 20.53 1.52 0.24
CA VAL A 138 19.92 2.59 1.03
C VAL A 138 20.91 3.76 1.05
N LEU A 139 20.43 4.95 0.67
CA LEU A 139 21.27 6.12 0.45
C LEU A 139 20.98 7.20 1.50
N GLY A 140 22.03 7.77 2.08
CA GLY A 140 21.95 8.92 2.97
C GLY A 140 21.29 8.64 4.33
N ILE A 141 21.50 7.45 4.92
CA ILE A 141 20.89 7.07 6.20
C ILE A 141 21.81 7.31 7.40
N ARG A 142 21.23 7.62 8.57
CA ARG A 142 21.91 7.62 9.87
C ARG A 142 20.91 7.28 10.99
N PRO A 143 21.21 6.37 11.94
CA PRO A 143 22.42 5.56 12.03
C PRO A 143 22.47 4.44 10.99
N LYS A 144 23.65 3.81 10.84
CA LYS A 144 23.89 2.71 9.91
C LYS A 144 22.98 1.52 10.22
N VAL A 145 22.40 0.92 9.16
CA VAL A 145 21.60 -0.31 9.23
C VAL A 145 22.31 -1.47 8.53
N VAL A 146 21.84 -2.70 8.73
CA VAL A 146 22.23 -3.86 7.92
C VAL A 146 21.08 -4.18 6.99
N LEU A 147 21.36 -4.60 5.76
CA LEU A 147 20.34 -5.05 4.80
C LEU A 147 20.33 -6.56 4.74
N GLU A 148 19.18 -7.14 4.46
CA GLU A 148 19.02 -8.57 4.25
C GLU A 148 18.03 -8.83 3.13
N TRP A 149 18.32 -9.85 2.31
CA TRP A 149 17.40 -10.38 1.33
C TRP A 149 16.72 -11.63 1.90
N ARG A 150 15.39 -11.68 1.80
CA ARG A 150 14.61 -12.84 2.19
C ARG A 150 13.53 -13.15 1.17
N ALA A 151 13.16 -14.43 1.10
CA ALA A 151 11.95 -14.82 0.39
C ALA A 151 10.74 -14.31 1.18
N PHE A 152 9.75 -13.71 0.48
CA PHE A 152 8.58 -13.16 1.18
C PHE A 152 7.65 -14.25 1.73
N ARG A 153 7.65 -15.44 1.10
CA ARG A 153 6.92 -16.61 1.58
C ARG A 153 7.91 -17.64 2.14
N GLU A 154 7.66 -18.12 3.36
CA GLU A 154 8.54 -19.10 4.02
C GLU A 154 8.67 -20.43 3.24
N GLU A 155 7.65 -20.80 2.48
CA GLU A 155 7.62 -22.02 1.68
C GLU A 155 8.43 -21.94 0.37
N THR A 156 8.89 -20.75 -0.02
CA THR A 156 9.70 -20.58 -1.24
C THR A 156 11.18 -20.81 -0.96
N ALA A 157 11.71 -21.93 -1.47
CA ALA A 157 13.14 -22.24 -1.40
C ALA A 157 13.93 -21.39 -2.40
N ILE A 158 14.52 -20.29 -1.92
CA ILE A 158 15.57 -19.53 -2.61
C ILE A 158 16.77 -19.46 -1.67
N ASP A 159 17.93 -19.84 -2.17
CA ASP A 159 19.18 -19.69 -1.43
C ASP A 159 19.90 -18.41 -1.89
N PHE A 160 20.16 -17.52 -0.94
CA PHE A 160 20.96 -16.31 -1.17
C PHE A 160 22.39 -16.59 -0.69
N THR A 161 23.35 -16.44 -1.59
CA THR A 161 24.76 -16.71 -1.34
C THR A 161 25.63 -15.52 -1.74
N GLN A 162 26.90 -15.53 -1.30
CA GLN A 162 27.88 -14.50 -1.66
C GLN A 162 27.42 -13.08 -1.31
N HIS A 163 27.11 -12.85 -0.03
CA HIS A 163 26.72 -11.55 0.50
C HIS A 163 27.90 -10.56 0.44
N GLN A 164 27.83 -9.61 -0.49
CA GLN A 164 28.80 -8.53 -0.61
C GLN A 164 28.17 -7.23 -0.08
N PHE A 165 28.57 -6.85 1.13
CA PHE A 165 28.19 -5.58 1.76
C PHE A 165 29.18 -4.49 1.41
N THR A 166 28.68 -3.36 0.93
CA THR A 166 29.45 -2.13 0.73
C THR A 166 28.86 -1.03 1.58
N VAL A 167 29.72 -0.29 2.27
CA VAL A 167 29.32 0.85 3.10
C VAL A 167 30.23 2.00 2.74
N THR A 168 29.63 3.07 2.22
CA THR A 168 30.32 4.32 1.90
C THR A 168 29.86 5.37 2.89
N GLN A 169 30.80 6.01 3.58
CA GLN A 169 30.49 7.08 4.53
C GLN A 169 30.77 8.44 3.88
N MET A 170 29.75 9.29 3.86
CA MET A 170 29.85 10.67 3.39
C MET A 170 29.54 11.62 4.56
N GLY A 171 30.59 12.06 5.24
CA GLY A 171 30.47 12.84 6.47
C GLY A 171 29.79 12.02 7.58
N ALA A 172 28.59 12.44 7.96
CA ALA A 172 27.77 11.80 9.00
C ALA A 172 26.79 10.74 8.46
N LEU A 173 26.62 10.64 7.14
CA LEU A 173 25.64 9.78 6.49
C LEU A 173 26.30 8.52 5.90
N TYR A 174 25.51 7.47 5.77
CA TYR A 174 25.93 6.19 5.23
C TYR A 174 25.13 5.84 3.99
N ASP A 175 25.84 5.42 2.94
CA ASP A 175 25.27 4.71 1.80
C ASP A 175 25.63 3.23 1.94
N ILE A 176 24.61 2.38 1.95
CA ILE A 176 24.73 0.97 2.28
C ILE A 176 24.18 0.18 1.10
N SER A 177 24.97 -0.73 0.55
CA SER A 177 24.51 -1.64 -0.48
C SER A 177 24.82 -3.09 -0.15
N LEU A 178 23.90 -3.97 -0.53
CA LEU A 178 24.01 -5.41 -0.41
C LEU A 178 23.78 -6.04 -1.78
N THR A 179 24.81 -6.69 -2.30
CA THR A 179 24.72 -7.55 -3.47
C THR A 179 24.76 -9.01 -3.04
N VAL A 180 23.80 -9.80 -3.52
CA VAL A 180 23.72 -11.25 -3.28
C VAL A 180 23.61 -11.98 -4.62
N LYS A 181 24.15 -13.19 -4.68
CA LYS A 181 23.79 -14.17 -5.71
C LYS A 181 22.65 -15.02 -5.21
N PHE A 182 21.78 -15.44 -6.09
CA PHE A 182 20.73 -16.38 -5.72
C PHE A 182 20.71 -17.55 -6.70
N ASP A 183 20.30 -18.72 -6.19
CA ASP A 183 20.01 -19.90 -7.01
C ASP A 183 18.53 -20.28 -6.88
N PHE A 184 17.85 -20.26 -8.02
CA PHE A 184 16.43 -20.49 -8.16
C PHE A 184 16.12 -21.83 -8.85
N THR A 185 17.12 -22.65 -9.19
CA THR A 185 16.94 -23.87 -9.99
C THR A 185 16.12 -24.97 -9.31
N LEU A 186 15.93 -24.89 -7.99
CA LEU A 186 15.25 -25.91 -7.17
C LEU A 186 13.74 -25.69 -7.02
N THR A 187 13.20 -24.55 -7.45
CA THR A 187 11.77 -24.22 -7.27
C THR A 187 10.95 -24.50 -8.53
N THR A 188 9.66 -24.80 -8.34
CA THR A 188 8.70 -25.06 -9.42
C THR A 188 7.90 -23.82 -9.84
N GLN A 189 8.16 -22.66 -9.23
CA GLN A 189 7.44 -21.42 -9.49
C GLN A 189 8.18 -20.58 -10.55
N ASN A 190 7.47 -20.00 -11.51
CA ASN A 190 8.08 -19.13 -12.54
C ASN A 190 8.24 -17.67 -12.07
N LYS A 191 7.74 -17.38 -10.86
CA LYS A 191 7.70 -16.08 -10.24
C LYS A 191 7.90 -16.23 -8.75
N VAL A 192 8.82 -15.47 -8.16
CA VAL A 192 8.94 -15.36 -6.70
C VAL A 192 9.10 -13.92 -6.25
N THR A 193 8.40 -13.60 -5.16
CA THR A 193 8.53 -12.33 -4.46
C THR A 193 9.66 -12.40 -3.45
N VAL A 194 10.62 -11.51 -3.56
CA VAL A 194 11.73 -11.34 -2.62
C VAL A 194 11.66 -9.95 -1.99
N GLU A 195 12.12 -9.86 -0.75
CA GLU A 195 12.11 -8.63 0.04
C GLU A 195 13.54 -8.28 0.44
N CYS A 196 13.94 -7.04 0.15
CA CYS A 196 15.11 -6.43 0.79
C CYS A 196 14.62 -5.60 1.97
N SER A 197 15.07 -5.92 3.18
CA SER A 197 14.69 -5.22 4.41
C SER A 197 15.90 -4.81 5.23
N ALA A 198 15.78 -3.70 5.96
CA ALA A 198 16.73 -3.37 7.01
C ALA A 198 16.55 -4.30 8.21
N VAL A 199 17.66 -4.76 8.78
CA VAL A 199 17.74 -5.68 9.93
C VAL A 199 18.82 -5.21 10.92
N GLY A 200 18.78 -5.73 12.14
CA GLY A 200 19.67 -5.37 13.24
C GLY A 200 19.09 -4.32 14.19
N GLU A 201 19.93 -3.83 15.12
CA GLU A 201 19.52 -2.94 16.23
C GLU A 201 18.84 -1.65 15.76
N ASN A 202 19.29 -1.10 14.63
CA ASN A 202 18.77 0.16 14.09
C ASN A 202 17.61 -0.02 13.08
N ALA A 203 17.16 -1.24 12.80
CA ALA A 203 16.16 -1.49 11.77
C ALA A 203 14.77 -0.92 12.10
N GLU A 204 14.37 -1.04 13.36
CA GLU A 204 13.06 -0.56 13.85
C GLU A 204 12.91 0.96 13.73
N LEU A 205 14.03 1.70 13.69
CA LEU A 205 14.05 3.16 13.58
C LEU A 205 13.49 3.67 12.24
N PHE A 206 13.65 2.87 11.16
CA PHE A 206 13.32 3.31 9.80
C PHE A 206 12.27 2.44 9.10
N SER A 207 12.03 1.20 9.56
CA SER A 207 11.08 0.27 8.95
C SER A 207 11.25 0.10 7.42
N LEU A 208 12.51 0.05 6.96
CA LEU A 208 12.84 0.01 5.53
C LEU A 208 12.64 -1.39 4.96
N SER A 209 11.72 -1.50 4.00
CA SER A 209 11.48 -2.72 3.24
C SER A 209 11.09 -2.38 1.81
N THR A 210 11.56 -3.16 0.84
CA THR A 210 11.08 -3.13 -0.54
C THR A 210 10.93 -4.55 -1.06
N LYS A 211 9.76 -4.81 -1.66
CA LYS A 211 9.39 -6.11 -2.24
C LYS A 211 9.39 -6.01 -3.75
N ILE A 212 9.94 -7.03 -4.40
CA ILE A 212 9.99 -7.15 -5.86
C ILE A 212 9.59 -8.55 -6.28
N ASP A 213 9.11 -8.66 -7.51
CA ASP A 213 8.89 -9.96 -8.14
C ASP A 213 10.02 -10.28 -9.12
N LEU A 214 10.62 -11.44 -8.96
CA LEU A 214 11.56 -12.02 -9.92
C LEU A 214 10.79 -12.94 -10.87
N LEU A 215 10.96 -12.72 -12.17
CA LEU A 215 10.42 -13.56 -13.23
C LEU A 215 11.54 -14.34 -13.92
N PHE A 216 11.30 -15.64 -14.10
CA PHE A 216 12.25 -16.55 -14.73
C PHE A 216 11.65 -17.10 -16.02
N PRO A 217 11.83 -16.42 -17.17
CA PRO A 217 11.19 -16.78 -18.43
C PRO A 217 11.54 -18.19 -18.95
N ASN A 218 12.60 -18.83 -18.44
CA ASN A 218 13.11 -20.13 -18.91
C ASN A 218 13.26 -21.22 -17.83
N ALA A 219 12.55 -21.13 -16.70
CA ALA A 219 12.57 -22.22 -15.71
C ALA A 219 12.10 -23.53 -16.37
N ARG A 220 12.98 -24.53 -16.41
CA ARG A 220 12.74 -25.82 -17.08
C ARG A 220 11.43 -26.42 -16.57
N LYS A 221 10.38 -26.45 -17.41
CA LYS A 221 9.22 -27.33 -17.21
C LYS A 221 9.75 -28.76 -17.13
N MET A 222 9.89 -29.32 -15.93
CA MET A 222 10.08 -30.77 -15.79
C MET A 222 8.80 -31.42 -16.35
N LYS A 223 8.90 -31.93 -17.58
CA LYS A 223 7.87 -32.76 -18.19
C LYS A 223 7.61 -33.93 -17.26
N ARG A 224 6.40 -34.03 -16.70
CA ARG A 224 5.88 -35.29 -16.17
C ARG A 224 5.77 -36.27 -17.35
N MET A 225 6.70 -37.21 -17.46
CA MET A 225 6.56 -38.35 -18.37
C MET A 225 5.37 -39.20 -17.92
N LYS A 226 4.34 -39.29 -18.76
CA LYS A 226 3.46 -40.46 -18.81
C LYS A 226 3.98 -41.37 -19.93
N PRO A 227 4.09 -42.71 -19.73
CA PRO A 227 4.42 -43.64 -20.81
C PRO A 227 3.18 -44.04 -21.61
N GLY A 228 3.34 -44.15 -22.94
CA GLY A 228 2.37 -44.70 -23.92
C GLY A 228 1.29 -43.69 -24.35
N ASP A 229 0.97 -43.43 -25.62
CA ASP A 229 1.03 -44.27 -26.80
C ASP A 229 1.15 -43.45 -28.11
N THR A 230 1.81 -44.09 -29.09
CA THR A 230 1.77 -43.99 -30.56
C THR A 230 1.52 -42.66 -31.29
N GLU A 231 2.46 -42.40 -32.20
CA GLU A 231 2.40 -41.46 -33.33
C GLU A 231 1.10 -41.61 -34.15
N ASN A 232 0.50 -40.47 -34.49
CA ASN A 232 -0.25 -40.31 -35.72
C ASN A 232 -0.12 -38.85 -36.20
N GLU A 233 0.40 -38.68 -37.42
CA GLU A 233 0.36 -37.43 -38.15
C GLU A 233 -1.07 -37.13 -38.61
N GLY A 234 -1.53 -35.88 -38.46
CA GLY A 234 -2.72 -35.39 -39.16
C GLY A 234 -3.45 -34.20 -38.52
N ILE A 235 -3.35 -33.03 -39.18
CA ILE A 235 -4.35 -31.93 -39.29
C ILE A 235 -4.51 -31.00 -38.04
N PRO A 236 -4.54 -29.66 -38.21
CA PRO A 236 -4.51 -28.72 -37.07
C PRO A 236 -5.85 -28.72 -36.32
N MET A 237 -5.79 -28.93 -35.01
CA MET A 237 -6.97 -28.89 -34.14
C MET A 237 -7.27 -27.45 -33.70
N MET A 238 -8.49 -27.04 -33.99
CA MET A 238 -9.18 -25.84 -33.49
C MET A 238 -9.20 -25.86 -31.95
N GLU A 239 -8.59 -24.87 -31.30
CA GLU A 239 -8.68 -24.74 -29.83
C GLU A 239 -10.13 -24.51 -29.41
N ASN A 240 -10.60 -25.33 -28.48
CA ASN A 240 -11.97 -25.33 -27.99
C ASN A 240 -12.23 -24.06 -27.16
N THR A 241 -13.14 -23.18 -27.61
CA THR A 241 -13.49 -21.89 -27.00
C THR A 241 -13.86 -22.00 -25.52
N ASN A 242 -14.43 -23.13 -25.10
CA ASN A 242 -14.77 -23.39 -23.69
C ASN A 242 -13.53 -23.41 -22.76
N GLY A 243 -12.39 -23.94 -23.23
CA GLY A 243 -11.16 -23.98 -22.43
C GLY A 243 -10.52 -22.60 -22.25
N LYS A 244 -10.73 -21.66 -23.17
CA LYS A 244 -10.30 -20.26 -23.02
C LYS A 244 -11.21 -19.50 -22.05
N ALA A 245 -12.53 -19.75 -22.09
CA ALA A 245 -13.49 -19.13 -21.19
C ALA A 245 -13.26 -19.50 -19.71
N GLU A 246 -12.96 -20.77 -19.42
CA GLU A 246 -12.63 -21.21 -18.05
C GLU A 246 -11.36 -20.52 -17.54
N ARG A 247 -10.28 -20.52 -18.34
CA ARG A 247 -9.03 -19.82 -18.01
C ARG A 247 -9.22 -18.32 -17.83
N PHE A 248 -10.06 -17.69 -18.65
CA PHE A 248 -10.41 -16.29 -18.51
C PHE A 248 -11.01 -16.01 -17.13
N ILE A 249 -11.99 -16.81 -16.70
CA ILE A 249 -12.63 -16.66 -15.39
C ILE A 249 -11.63 -16.90 -14.25
N GLU A 250 -10.76 -17.90 -14.37
CA GLU A 250 -9.70 -18.16 -13.39
C GLU A 250 -8.76 -16.97 -13.24
N HIS A 251 -8.32 -16.37 -14.35
CA HIS A 251 -7.50 -15.16 -14.35
C HIS A 251 -8.21 -13.96 -13.70
N LEU A 252 -9.50 -13.76 -14.00
CA LEU A 252 -10.31 -12.72 -13.34
C LEU A 252 -10.34 -12.93 -11.82
N LYS A 253 -10.68 -14.13 -11.36
CA LYS A 253 -10.78 -14.45 -9.93
C LYS A 253 -9.44 -14.29 -9.20
N ALA A 254 -8.35 -14.76 -9.80
CA ALA A 254 -7.00 -14.61 -9.24
C ALA A 254 -6.61 -13.13 -9.11
N LYS A 255 -6.96 -12.29 -10.08
CA LYS A 255 -6.70 -10.85 -10.00
C LYS A 255 -7.56 -10.16 -8.95
N TYR A 256 -8.84 -10.50 -8.89
CA TYR A 256 -9.77 -9.89 -7.93
C TYR A 256 -9.46 -10.26 -6.50
N GLU A 257 -8.92 -11.46 -6.24
CA GLU A 257 -8.42 -11.85 -4.91
C GLU A 257 -7.41 -10.85 -4.36
N ILE A 258 -6.46 -10.41 -5.18
CA ILE A 258 -5.53 -9.35 -4.80
C ILE A 258 -6.27 -8.04 -4.48
N PHE A 259 -7.33 -7.69 -5.21
CA PHE A 259 -8.05 -6.43 -5.00
C PHE A 259 -8.85 -6.43 -3.71
N TYR A 260 -9.61 -7.49 -3.43
CA TYR A 260 -10.43 -7.55 -2.23
C TYR A 260 -9.64 -7.95 -0.98
N ASP A 261 -8.45 -8.56 -1.08
CA ASP A 261 -7.55 -8.84 0.05
C ASP A 261 -6.67 -7.65 0.45
N SER A 262 -6.60 -6.62 -0.39
CA SER A 262 -5.73 -5.45 -0.22
C SER A 262 -6.48 -4.18 0.21
N VAL A 263 -7.61 -4.31 0.92
CA VAL A 263 -8.38 -3.14 1.36
C VAL A 263 -7.68 -2.44 2.52
N GLN A 264 -7.53 -1.11 2.41
CA GLN A 264 -6.98 -0.24 3.44
C GLN A 264 -8.07 0.71 3.95
N PRO A 265 -8.70 0.41 5.10
CA PRO A 265 -9.72 1.29 5.68
C PRO A 265 -9.18 2.68 6.04
N ILE A 266 -7.88 2.74 6.37
CA ILE A 266 -7.19 3.97 6.78
C ILE A 266 -6.01 4.21 5.80
N PRO A 267 -6.09 5.21 4.91
CA PRO A 267 -5.11 5.42 3.83
C PRO A 267 -3.66 5.63 4.27
N TYR A 268 -3.44 6.10 5.50
CA TYR A 268 -2.10 6.37 6.06
C TYR A 268 -1.49 5.19 6.83
N ILE A 269 -2.25 4.12 7.06
CA ILE A 269 -1.79 2.89 7.73
C ILE A 269 -1.53 1.85 6.64
N LYS A 270 -0.28 1.77 6.17
CA LYS A 270 0.10 0.90 5.03
C LYS A 270 0.55 -0.50 5.43
N ASP A 271 0.76 -0.75 6.73
CA ASP A 271 1.23 -2.01 7.30
C ASP A 271 0.13 -3.06 7.44
N ARG A 272 -1.15 -2.68 7.31
CA ARG A 272 -2.29 -3.59 7.48
C ARG A 272 -3.25 -3.50 6.30
N MET A 273 -3.24 -4.55 5.50
CA MET A 273 -4.25 -4.81 4.47
C MET A 273 -5.23 -5.86 5.01
N TYR A 274 -6.52 -5.65 4.73
CA TYR A 274 -7.58 -6.54 5.16
C TYR A 274 -8.35 -7.04 3.95
N CYS A 275 -8.85 -8.28 4.06
CA CYS A 275 -9.90 -8.73 3.16
C CYS A 275 -11.16 -7.91 3.38
N VAL A 276 -11.84 -7.57 2.28
CA VAL A 276 -13.06 -6.76 2.28
C VAL A 276 -14.13 -7.34 3.19
N ASP A 277 -14.25 -8.67 3.27
CA ASP A 277 -15.24 -9.37 4.09
C ASP A 277 -15.09 -9.10 5.59
N LYS A 278 -13.86 -8.83 6.05
CA LYS A 278 -13.54 -8.52 7.45
C LYS A 278 -13.84 -7.08 7.84
N VAL A 279 -13.92 -6.19 6.87
CA VAL A 279 -14.08 -4.74 7.09
C VAL A 279 -15.42 -4.21 6.59
N PHE A 280 -16.12 -4.96 5.75
CA PHE A 280 -17.39 -4.55 5.18
C PHE A 280 -18.52 -4.66 6.21
N VAL A 281 -19.13 -3.53 6.55
CA VAL A 281 -20.40 -3.48 7.27
C VAL A 281 -21.48 -2.95 6.34
N GLU A 282 -22.53 -3.75 6.12
CA GLU A 282 -23.64 -3.39 5.23
C GLU A 282 -24.30 -2.08 5.67
N GLY A 283 -24.14 -1.05 4.84
CA GLY A 283 -24.77 0.25 4.98
C GLY A 283 -26.19 0.27 4.38
N GLY A 284 -26.93 1.35 4.62
CA GLY A 284 -28.20 1.56 3.93
C GLY A 284 -27.96 1.82 2.44
N ILE A 285 -28.80 1.28 1.58
CA ILE A 285 -28.78 1.58 0.14
C ILE A 285 -30.20 1.97 -0.23
N GLU A 286 -30.33 3.04 -1.00
CA GLU A 286 -31.62 3.51 -1.51
C GLU A 286 -31.55 3.63 -3.03
N TYR A 287 -32.68 3.43 -3.70
CA TYR A 287 -32.80 3.58 -5.15
C TYR A 287 -33.88 4.61 -5.49
N MET A 288 -33.65 5.34 -6.57
CA MET A 288 -34.55 6.41 -6.98
C MET A 288 -35.78 5.83 -7.68
N THR A 289 -36.97 6.10 -7.15
CA THR A 289 -38.24 5.60 -7.72
C THR A 289 -38.92 6.60 -8.65
N GLY A 290 -38.61 7.89 -8.50
CA GLY A 290 -39.12 8.96 -9.36
C GLY A 290 -38.73 10.36 -8.88
N ILE A 291 -39.28 11.37 -9.55
CA ILE A 291 -39.14 12.78 -9.19
C ILE A 291 -40.53 13.33 -8.94
N SER A 292 -40.79 13.79 -7.71
CA SER A 292 -42.08 14.37 -7.30
C SER A 292 -41.86 15.80 -6.83
N GLY A 293 -42.47 16.78 -7.52
CA GLY A 293 -42.36 18.21 -7.13
C GLY A 293 -40.95 18.81 -7.21
N GLY A 294 -40.06 18.24 -8.04
CA GLY A 294 -38.66 18.68 -8.16
C GLY A 294 -37.68 18.06 -7.15
N GLN A 295 -38.17 17.19 -6.25
CA GLN A 295 -37.33 16.39 -5.35
C GLN A 295 -37.33 14.92 -5.78
N ALA A 296 -36.16 14.29 -5.74
CA ALA A 296 -36.02 12.87 -6.00
C ALA A 296 -36.58 12.05 -4.84
N GLN A 297 -37.40 11.04 -5.16
CA GLN A 297 -37.93 10.08 -4.19
C GLN A 297 -37.05 8.84 -4.17
N TRP A 298 -36.74 8.37 -2.97
CA TRP A 298 -35.82 7.27 -2.70
C TRP A 298 -36.51 6.21 -1.85
N ASP A 299 -36.41 4.96 -2.29
CA ASP A 299 -36.90 3.80 -1.54
C ASP A 299 -35.71 2.96 -1.08
N LYS A 300 -35.84 2.35 0.11
CA LYS A 300 -34.76 1.57 0.71
C LYS A 300 -34.67 0.16 0.12
N LEU A 301 -33.47 -0.26 -0.28
CA LEU A 301 -33.16 -1.64 -0.64
C LEU A 301 -32.92 -2.48 0.62
N SER A 302 -33.34 -3.74 0.57
CA SER A 302 -33.21 -4.63 1.73
C SER A 302 -31.78 -5.11 1.92
N SER A 303 -31.02 -5.24 0.82
CA SER A 303 -29.61 -5.61 0.82
C SER A 303 -28.91 -5.16 -0.46
N TYR A 304 -27.59 -4.96 -0.40
CA TYR A 304 -26.78 -4.64 -1.59
C TYR A 304 -26.81 -5.72 -2.68
N GLN A 305 -27.10 -6.96 -2.31
CA GLN A 305 -27.19 -8.07 -3.26
C GLN A 305 -28.35 -7.90 -4.25
N GLU A 306 -29.32 -7.05 -3.92
CA GLU A 306 -30.42 -6.70 -4.81
C GLU A 306 -29.98 -5.87 -6.02
N LEU A 307 -28.83 -5.17 -5.95
CA LEU A 307 -28.27 -4.44 -7.09
C LEU A 307 -27.95 -5.34 -8.28
N VAL A 308 -27.64 -6.61 -8.00
CA VAL A 308 -27.26 -7.61 -9.01
C VAL A 308 -28.44 -8.51 -9.40
N LYS A 309 -29.61 -8.37 -8.77
CA LYS A 309 -30.81 -9.15 -9.12
C LYS A 309 -31.51 -8.53 -10.33
N GLU A 310 -31.82 -9.38 -11.33
CA GLU A 310 -32.40 -8.96 -12.62
C GLU A 310 -33.77 -8.25 -12.56
N ASN A 311 -34.45 -8.25 -11.40
CA ASN A 311 -35.83 -7.75 -11.27
C ASN A 311 -36.01 -6.56 -10.31
N CYS A 312 -34.94 -6.03 -9.71
CA CYS A 312 -35.06 -4.95 -8.72
C CYS A 312 -35.05 -3.54 -9.35
N LEU A 313 -34.40 -3.36 -10.50
CA LEU A 313 -34.18 -2.03 -11.10
C LEU A 313 -34.65 -2.03 -12.57
N LYS A 314 -35.10 -0.86 -13.07
CA LYS A 314 -35.82 -0.76 -14.35
C LYS A 314 -34.90 -0.96 -15.56
N THR A 315 -33.59 -0.83 -15.37
CA THR A 315 -32.59 -0.78 -16.42
C THR A 315 -31.35 -1.59 -16.05
N LYS A 316 -30.64 -2.05 -17.10
CA LYS A 316 -29.32 -2.68 -16.99
C LYS A 316 -28.17 -1.67 -16.80
N ARG A 317 -28.47 -0.41 -16.46
CA ARG A 317 -27.49 0.67 -16.27
C ARG A 317 -27.77 1.33 -14.93
N GLN A 318 -26.86 1.14 -13.98
CA GLN A 318 -27.02 1.65 -12.63
C GLN A 318 -25.90 2.63 -12.33
N ILE A 319 -26.26 3.76 -11.72
CA ILE A 319 -25.31 4.74 -11.20
C ILE A 319 -25.39 4.67 -9.68
N LEU A 320 -24.32 4.16 -9.07
CA LEU A 320 -24.13 4.15 -7.63
C LEU A 320 -23.44 5.44 -7.19
N GLU A 321 -24.22 6.36 -6.64
CA GLU A 321 -23.75 7.63 -6.11
C GLU A 321 -23.56 7.60 -4.59
N GLY A 322 -22.71 8.48 -4.10
CA GLY A 322 -22.42 8.62 -2.67
C GLY A 322 -21.22 9.52 -2.45
N GLU A 323 -21.16 10.17 -1.30
CA GLU A 323 -20.07 11.10 -0.98
C GLU A 323 -18.72 10.37 -0.83
N PRO A 324 -17.58 11.08 -0.88
CA PRO A 324 -16.27 10.52 -0.57
C PRO A 324 -16.27 9.83 0.80
N GLY A 325 -15.68 8.63 0.88
CA GLY A 325 -15.63 7.86 2.13
C GLY A 325 -16.92 7.11 2.50
N TYR A 326 -17.95 7.10 1.63
CA TYR A 326 -19.19 6.34 1.89
C TYR A 326 -19.09 4.85 1.52
N GLY A 327 -17.93 4.41 1.01
CA GLY A 327 -17.63 3.00 0.75
C GLY A 327 -18.14 2.44 -0.58
N LYS A 328 -18.39 3.28 -1.60
CA LYS A 328 -18.80 2.84 -2.95
C LYS A 328 -17.85 1.80 -3.55
N SER A 329 -16.54 2.07 -3.52
CA SER A 329 -15.53 1.12 -3.99
C SER A 329 -15.43 -0.11 -3.10
N THR A 330 -15.66 0.03 -1.79
CA THR A 330 -15.74 -1.11 -0.88
C THR A 330 -16.93 -2.02 -1.24
N LEU A 331 -18.06 -1.44 -1.63
CA LEU A 331 -19.24 -2.19 -2.06
C LEU A 331 -18.99 -2.97 -3.36
N THR A 332 -18.32 -2.37 -4.34
CA THR A 332 -17.96 -3.08 -5.58
C THR A 332 -16.96 -4.21 -5.32
N LEU A 333 -16.00 -4.01 -4.41
CA LEU A 333 -15.09 -5.08 -3.96
C LEU A 333 -15.83 -6.18 -3.20
N GLN A 334 -16.83 -5.86 -2.38
CA GLN A 334 -17.67 -6.86 -1.69
C GLN A 334 -18.44 -7.72 -2.70
N LEU A 335 -19.01 -7.11 -3.76
CA LEU A 335 -19.66 -7.85 -4.85
C LEU A 335 -18.70 -8.82 -5.55
N LEU A 336 -17.44 -8.40 -5.77
CA LEU A 336 -16.41 -9.26 -6.34
C LEU A 336 -16.02 -10.42 -5.42
N TYR A 337 -15.88 -10.15 -4.13
CA TYR A 337 -15.59 -11.16 -3.12
C TYR A 337 -16.67 -12.24 -3.10
N ASP A 338 -17.94 -11.85 -3.00
CA ASP A 338 -19.09 -12.74 -3.03
C ASP A 338 -19.09 -13.62 -4.30
N TRP A 339 -18.82 -13.03 -5.48
CA TRP A 339 -18.75 -13.78 -6.73
C TRP A 339 -17.58 -14.76 -6.79
N CYS A 340 -16.41 -14.36 -6.28
CA CYS A 340 -15.22 -15.22 -6.26
C CYS A 340 -15.38 -16.42 -5.33
N LYS A 341 -15.93 -16.20 -4.12
CA LYS A 341 -16.07 -17.23 -3.07
C LYS A 341 -17.37 -18.05 -3.17
N SER A 342 -18.31 -17.66 -4.03
CA SER A 342 -19.49 -18.48 -4.31
C SER A 342 -19.09 -19.85 -4.87
N HIS A 343 -19.45 -20.92 -4.16
CA HIS A 343 -19.17 -22.29 -4.56
C HIS A 343 -20.11 -22.69 -5.72
N SER A 344 -19.50 -23.07 -6.84
CA SER A 344 -20.12 -23.29 -8.13
C SER A 344 -21.24 -24.34 -8.16
N LYS A 345 -22.33 -23.99 -8.87
CA LYS A 345 -23.34 -24.80 -9.61
C LYS A 345 -24.81 -24.81 -9.16
N THR A 346 -25.19 -24.48 -7.92
CA THR A 346 -26.63 -24.52 -7.53
C THR A 346 -27.11 -23.44 -6.57
N SER A 347 -26.42 -22.31 -6.45
CA SER A 347 -26.98 -21.15 -5.73
C SER A 347 -27.12 -19.95 -6.67
N SER A 348 -28.35 -19.74 -7.09
CA SER A 348 -28.85 -18.63 -7.89
C SER A 348 -28.30 -17.27 -7.47
N ARG A 349 -27.36 -16.72 -8.27
CA ARG A 349 -27.10 -15.27 -8.36
C ARG A 349 -26.74 -14.85 -9.80
N GLY A 350 -27.53 -15.29 -10.78
CA GLY A 350 -27.79 -14.62 -12.06
C GLY A 350 -26.66 -14.05 -12.93
N VAL A 351 -25.37 -14.20 -12.62
CA VAL A 351 -24.25 -13.57 -13.33
C VAL A 351 -23.13 -14.58 -13.55
N ASP A 352 -22.77 -14.81 -14.81
CA ASP A 352 -21.71 -15.75 -15.20
C ASP A 352 -20.33 -15.14 -14.97
N VAL A 353 -20.17 -13.85 -15.31
CA VAL A 353 -18.88 -13.15 -15.29
C VAL A 353 -19.04 -11.72 -14.76
N ILE A 354 -18.12 -11.31 -13.88
CA ILE A 354 -17.97 -9.91 -13.45
C ILE A 354 -16.68 -9.33 -14.04
N ILE A 355 -16.80 -8.20 -14.75
CA ILE A 355 -15.68 -7.38 -15.22
C ILE A 355 -15.57 -6.15 -14.33
N TYR A 356 -14.45 -5.99 -13.62
CA TYR A 356 -14.20 -4.84 -12.76
C TYR A 356 -13.06 -3.98 -13.30
N LEU A 357 -13.35 -2.70 -13.53
CA LEU A 357 -12.40 -1.71 -14.01
C LEU A 357 -12.42 -0.48 -13.11
N ARG A 358 -11.24 -0.08 -12.64
CA ARG A 358 -11.03 1.21 -11.96
C ARG A 358 -10.81 2.28 -13.02
N LEU A 359 -11.75 3.20 -13.15
CA LEU A 359 -11.76 4.18 -14.22
C LEU A 359 -10.53 5.12 -14.15
N ARG A 360 -10.01 5.40 -12.95
CA ARG A 360 -8.77 6.18 -12.75
C ARG A 360 -7.54 5.62 -13.49
N GLN A 361 -7.56 4.34 -13.89
CA GLN A 361 -6.44 3.65 -14.53
C GLN A 361 -6.55 3.61 -16.06
N LEU A 362 -7.68 4.05 -16.63
CA LEU A 362 -7.98 3.91 -18.06
C LEU A 362 -7.38 5.01 -18.95
N ARG A 363 -6.45 5.82 -18.44
CA ARG A 363 -5.85 6.91 -19.22
C ARG A 363 -5.16 6.37 -20.47
N GLY A 364 -5.58 6.85 -21.64
CA GLY A 364 -4.96 6.50 -22.92
C GLY A 364 -5.25 5.05 -23.38
N VAL A 365 -6.33 4.48 -22.87
CA VAL A 365 -6.78 3.13 -23.24
C VAL A 365 -7.92 3.27 -24.25
N GLU A 366 -7.71 2.76 -25.46
CA GLU A 366 -8.63 2.99 -26.58
C GLU A 366 -9.87 2.08 -26.54
N SER A 367 -9.78 0.90 -25.91
CA SER A 367 -10.88 -0.08 -25.89
C SER A 367 -11.08 -0.74 -24.52
N ILE A 368 -12.29 -1.17 -24.21
CA ILE A 368 -12.54 -1.92 -22.96
C ILE A 368 -11.89 -3.31 -22.98
N PHE A 369 -11.71 -3.92 -24.15
CA PHE A 369 -11.05 -5.21 -24.29
C PHE A 369 -9.55 -5.11 -24.01
N SER A 370 -8.89 -4.07 -24.52
CA SER A 370 -7.50 -3.74 -24.18
C SER A 370 -7.34 -3.45 -22.69
N ALA A 371 -8.29 -2.72 -22.09
CA ALA A 371 -8.33 -2.50 -20.64
C ALA A 371 -8.37 -3.82 -19.84
N ILE A 372 -9.26 -4.74 -20.22
CA ILE A 372 -9.37 -6.06 -19.56
C ILE A 372 -8.05 -6.83 -19.73
N ARG A 373 -7.48 -6.85 -20.93
CA ARG A 373 -6.23 -7.55 -21.24
C ARG A 373 -5.02 -6.98 -20.47
N GLN A 374 -4.98 -5.65 -20.28
CA GLN A 374 -3.86 -4.93 -19.68
C GLN A 374 -3.93 -4.88 -18.15
N PHE A 375 -5.10 -4.60 -17.58
CA PHE A 375 -5.25 -4.36 -16.14
C PHE A 375 -5.71 -5.58 -15.36
N ILE A 376 -6.45 -6.50 -16.00
CA ILE A 376 -7.02 -7.65 -15.32
C ILE A 376 -6.23 -8.93 -15.62
N LEU A 377 -6.01 -9.25 -16.89
CA LEU A 377 -5.34 -10.50 -17.27
C LEU A 377 -3.82 -10.48 -17.01
N PRO A 378 -3.20 -11.64 -16.69
CA PRO A 378 -1.75 -11.78 -16.65
C PRO A 378 -1.08 -11.40 -17.98
N ARG A 379 0.15 -10.89 -17.92
CA ARG A 379 0.89 -10.49 -19.13
C ARG A 379 1.16 -11.69 -20.05
N ASP A 380 1.40 -12.85 -19.46
CA ASP A 380 1.65 -14.14 -20.11
C ASP A 380 0.38 -14.90 -20.51
N SER A 381 -0.82 -14.32 -20.30
CA SER A 381 -2.08 -14.90 -20.76
C SER A 381 -2.10 -15.01 -22.29
N ASP A 382 -2.43 -16.18 -22.82
CA ASP A 382 -2.61 -16.47 -24.24
C ASP A 382 -3.92 -15.91 -24.81
N ILE A 383 -4.82 -15.46 -23.95
CA ILE A 383 -6.10 -14.83 -24.30
C ILE A 383 -5.85 -13.45 -24.93
N SER A 384 -6.25 -13.26 -26.19
CA SER A 384 -6.18 -11.97 -26.92
C SER A 384 -7.41 -11.09 -26.66
N GLU A 385 -7.42 -9.85 -27.19
CA GLU A 385 -8.60 -8.97 -27.10
C GLU A 385 -9.81 -9.55 -27.86
N GLU A 386 -9.56 -10.22 -28.99
CA GLU A 386 -10.57 -10.93 -29.77
C GLU A 386 -11.15 -12.10 -28.98
N ASP A 387 -10.30 -12.88 -28.30
CA ASP A 387 -10.76 -13.97 -27.43
C ASP A 387 -11.66 -13.42 -26.30
N ILE A 388 -11.29 -12.30 -25.67
CA ILE A 388 -12.12 -11.66 -24.62
C ILE A 388 -13.48 -11.28 -25.20
N LYS A 389 -13.50 -10.67 -26.38
CA LYS A 389 -14.74 -10.26 -27.06
C LYS A 389 -15.62 -11.46 -27.37
N GLU A 390 -15.07 -12.54 -27.90
CA GLU A 390 -15.79 -13.78 -28.18
C GLU A 390 -16.34 -14.42 -26.90
N ILE A 391 -15.52 -14.54 -25.85
CA ILE A 391 -15.91 -15.11 -24.55
C ILE A 391 -17.08 -14.31 -23.97
N LEU A 392 -16.97 -12.98 -23.91
CA LEU A 392 -18.02 -12.13 -23.34
C LEU A 392 -19.33 -12.18 -24.14
N ASN A 393 -19.26 -12.35 -25.47
CA ASN A 393 -20.45 -12.52 -26.30
C ASN A 393 -21.16 -13.87 -26.10
N HIS A 394 -20.43 -14.89 -25.66
CA HIS A 394 -20.98 -16.23 -25.39
C HIS A 394 -21.58 -16.39 -23.98
N MET A 395 -21.27 -15.49 -23.04
CA MET A 395 -21.81 -15.53 -21.68
C MET A 395 -23.28 -15.10 -21.64
N SER A 396 -24.08 -15.77 -20.82
CA SER A 396 -25.52 -15.48 -20.72
C SER A 396 -25.81 -14.25 -19.85
N SER A 397 -24.97 -13.99 -18.85
CA SER A 397 -25.08 -12.82 -17.98
C SER A 397 -23.71 -12.26 -17.59
N VAL A 398 -23.46 -11.01 -17.97
CA VAL A 398 -22.22 -10.27 -17.68
C VAL A 398 -22.56 -9.02 -16.87
N LEU A 399 -21.83 -8.82 -15.77
CA LEU A 399 -21.87 -7.61 -14.97
C LEU A 399 -20.56 -6.83 -15.14
N VAL A 400 -20.65 -5.56 -15.50
CA VAL A 400 -19.51 -4.65 -15.60
C VAL A 400 -19.57 -3.65 -14.45
N LEU A 401 -18.55 -3.65 -13.59
CA LEU A 401 -18.37 -2.72 -12.49
C LEU A 401 -17.34 -1.67 -12.90
N LEU A 402 -17.78 -0.42 -13.05
CA LEU A 402 -16.97 0.72 -13.40
C LEU A 402 -16.78 1.62 -12.17
N ASP A 403 -15.60 1.57 -11.57
CA ASP A 403 -15.35 2.18 -10.27
C ASP A 403 -14.62 3.52 -10.39
N GLY A 404 -15.25 4.60 -9.89
CA GLY A 404 -14.68 5.94 -9.76
C GLY A 404 -14.77 6.80 -11.01
N PHE A 405 -15.98 7.05 -11.52
CA PHE A 405 -16.17 7.91 -12.71
C PHE A 405 -15.73 9.35 -12.47
N ASP A 406 -15.86 9.86 -11.24
CA ASP A 406 -15.32 11.17 -10.83
C ASP A 406 -13.78 11.25 -10.92
N GLU A 407 -13.10 10.11 -11.01
CA GLU A 407 -11.64 9.99 -11.17
C GLU A 407 -11.25 9.57 -12.59
N TYR A 408 -12.20 9.44 -13.52
CA TYR A 408 -11.95 8.99 -14.88
C TYR A 408 -11.30 10.13 -15.70
N PRO A 409 -10.08 9.94 -16.23
CA PRO A 409 -9.36 11.00 -16.94
C PRO A 409 -10.10 11.54 -18.16
N ASP A 410 -10.89 10.69 -18.82
CA ASP A 410 -11.58 10.99 -20.08
C ASP A 410 -13.10 11.11 -19.91
N GLN A 411 -13.57 11.50 -18.71
CA GLN A 411 -15.00 11.60 -18.36
C GLN A 411 -15.82 12.57 -19.23
N GLU A 412 -15.17 13.56 -19.85
CA GLU A 412 -15.78 14.54 -20.75
C GLU A 412 -15.82 14.05 -22.21
N SER A 413 -15.12 12.95 -22.53
CA SER A 413 -14.99 12.46 -23.91
C SER A 413 -16.17 11.60 -24.33
N THR A 414 -16.76 11.93 -25.47
CA THR A 414 -17.87 11.19 -26.07
C THR A 414 -17.43 10.03 -26.98
N GLU A 415 -16.12 9.86 -27.18
CA GLU A 415 -15.55 8.86 -28.10
C GLU A 415 -15.12 7.58 -27.38
N THR A 416 -15.25 7.53 -26.06
CA THR A 416 -14.77 6.41 -25.25
C THR A 416 -15.77 5.25 -25.21
N ASP A 417 -15.26 4.01 -25.13
CA ASP A 417 -16.11 2.84 -24.93
C ASP A 417 -17.00 2.99 -23.67
N ILE A 418 -16.50 3.63 -22.61
CA ILE A 418 -17.29 3.89 -21.39
C ILE A 418 -18.51 4.76 -21.68
N TYR A 419 -18.36 5.82 -22.49
CA TYR A 419 -19.47 6.66 -22.94
C TYR A 419 -20.53 5.83 -23.68
N HIS A 420 -20.10 5.03 -24.66
CA HIS A 420 -20.99 4.20 -25.47
C HIS A 420 -21.64 3.06 -24.69
N ILE A 421 -20.94 2.47 -23.72
CA ILE A 421 -21.50 1.49 -22.79
C ILE A 421 -22.63 2.13 -21.99
N MET A 422 -22.43 3.33 -21.45
CA MET A 422 -23.45 4.02 -20.64
C MET A 422 -24.66 4.48 -21.48
N LYS A 423 -24.48 4.90 -22.74
CA LYS A 423 -25.60 5.16 -23.68
C LYS A 423 -26.36 3.92 -24.11
N LYS A 424 -25.84 2.71 -23.85
CA LYS A 424 -26.29 1.43 -24.42
C LYS A 424 -26.07 1.33 -25.94
N ASP A 425 -25.13 2.08 -26.49
CA ASP A 425 -24.66 1.85 -27.87
C ASP A 425 -23.74 0.62 -27.93
N MET A 426 -23.08 0.31 -26.81
CA MET A 426 -22.25 -0.86 -26.59
C MET A 426 -22.76 -1.68 -25.38
N PHE A 427 -22.55 -3.01 -25.41
CA PHE A 427 -22.92 -3.93 -24.33
C PHE A 427 -24.40 -3.83 -23.89
N GLN A 428 -25.31 -3.74 -24.85
CA GLN A 428 -26.76 -3.61 -24.62
C GLN A 428 -27.33 -4.68 -23.67
N GLY A 429 -26.83 -5.92 -23.78
CA GLY A 429 -27.28 -7.05 -22.96
C GLY A 429 -26.69 -7.09 -21.55
N PHE A 430 -25.61 -6.36 -21.27
CA PHE A 430 -24.84 -6.50 -20.03
C PHE A 430 -25.43 -5.61 -18.95
N ASN A 431 -25.30 -6.06 -17.69
CA ASN A 431 -25.58 -5.22 -16.53
C ASN A 431 -24.35 -4.36 -16.25
N VAL A 432 -24.53 -3.06 -15.99
CA VAL A 432 -23.42 -2.14 -15.71
C VAL A 432 -23.74 -1.35 -14.46
N ILE A 433 -22.80 -1.32 -13.52
CA ILE A 433 -22.85 -0.48 -12.32
C ILE A 433 -21.66 0.47 -12.39
N LEU A 434 -21.95 1.77 -12.40
CA LEU A 434 -20.95 2.83 -12.39
C LEU A 434 -20.97 3.56 -11.06
N THR A 435 -19.83 3.70 -10.41
CA THR A 435 -19.71 4.45 -9.15
C THR A 435 -19.24 5.88 -9.40
N THR A 436 -19.83 6.86 -8.74
CA THR A 436 -19.42 8.28 -8.86
C THR A 436 -19.81 9.10 -7.62
N ARG A 437 -19.34 10.34 -7.55
CA ARG A 437 -19.83 11.33 -6.59
C ARG A 437 -21.15 11.95 -7.09
N PRO A 438 -22.09 12.34 -6.21
CA PRO A 438 -23.33 13.00 -6.60
C PRO A 438 -23.10 14.25 -7.48
N SER A 439 -22.03 15.00 -7.23
CA SER A 439 -21.64 16.18 -8.02
C SER A 439 -21.12 15.88 -9.42
N CYS A 440 -20.71 14.63 -9.68
CA CYS A 440 -20.08 14.17 -10.92
C CYS A 440 -20.96 13.13 -11.64
N VAL A 441 -22.26 13.12 -11.34
CA VAL A 441 -23.21 12.26 -12.05
C VAL A 441 -23.38 12.78 -13.48
N PRO A 442 -23.05 11.99 -14.52
CA PRO A 442 -23.11 12.47 -15.89
C PRO A 442 -24.56 12.72 -16.34
N THR A 443 -24.86 13.96 -16.70
CA THR A 443 -26.21 14.42 -17.09
C THR A 443 -26.75 13.73 -18.33
N ASP A 444 -25.86 13.26 -19.21
CA ASP A 444 -26.22 12.73 -20.52
C ASP A 444 -26.80 11.31 -20.47
N PHE A 445 -26.51 10.53 -19.43
CA PHE A 445 -27.03 9.16 -19.26
C PHE A 445 -27.78 8.93 -17.96
N ALA A 446 -27.67 9.83 -16.98
CA ALA A 446 -28.44 9.73 -15.74
C ALA A 446 -29.96 9.59 -15.96
N PRO A 447 -30.61 10.23 -16.95
CA PRO A 447 -32.04 10.03 -17.21
C PRO A 447 -32.42 8.63 -17.72
N HIS A 448 -31.44 7.87 -18.23
CA HIS A 448 -31.64 6.55 -18.85
C HIS A 448 -31.06 5.39 -18.01
N SER A 449 -30.61 5.71 -16.79
CA SER A 449 -29.99 4.79 -15.85
C SER A 449 -30.73 4.84 -14.52
N ASP A 450 -30.78 3.72 -13.80
CA ASP A 450 -31.29 3.72 -12.43
C ASP A 450 -30.26 4.38 -11.50
N ARG A 451 -30.71 5.31 -10.67
CA ARG A 451 -29.87 5.95 -9.66
C ARG A 451 -30.02 5.23 -8.33
N VAL A 452 -28.89 4.88 -7.74
CA VAL A 452 -28.78 4.21 -6.45
C VAL A 452 -27.84 5.02 -5.59
N THR A 453 -28.24 5.35 -4.37
CA THR A 453 -27.39 6.04 -3.40
C THR A 453 -26.98 5.08 -2.29
N ALA A 454 -25.70 5.05 -1.96
CA ALA A 454 -25.17 4.30 -0.83
C ALA A 454 -25.00 5.21 0.39
N TYR A 455 -25.46 4.76 1.55
CA TYR A 455 -25.22 5.39 2.84
C TYR A 455 -24.06 4.68 3.54
N ARG A 456 -23.04 5.48 3.92
CA ARG A 456 -21.85 5.13 4.72
C ARG A 456 -21.77 3.64 5.11
N VAL A 457 -21.16 2.85 4.23
CA VAL A 457 -20.61 1.53 4.57
C VAL A 457 -19.44 1.81 5.52
N ARG A 458 -19.53 1.36 6.78
CA ARG A 458 -18.49 1.62 7.80
C ARG A 458 -17.50 0.49 7.91
#